data_AF-A0A356MJ46-F1
#
_entry.id   AF-A0A356MJ46-F1
#
_cell.length_a   1.000
_cell.length_b   1.000
_cell.length_c   1.000
_cell.angle_alpha   90.00
_cell.angle_beta   90.00
_cell.angle_gamma   90.00
#
_symmetry.space_group_name_H-M   'P 1'
#
loop_
_entity.id
_entity.type
_entity.pdbx_description
1 polymer ?
#
loop_
_entity_poly.entity_id
_entity_poly.type
_entity_poly.pdbx_seq_one_letter_code
_entity_poly.pdbx_strand_id
1 'polypeptide(L)'
;MKINSILLICLPNGGGLHRKHAISQMTNCPVGYCMARNKEEILDVFSDDTLTADVIIIDGHGDNGEFVASYDWEEMISQSEIKEHFTKKNSIIISCACDTGVKELADIFVANNICYIAPDKEVEWTGDSAFVTRFIYELCTKGNDITTSLNNANSIDNETSCYKLFTK
;
A
#
# COMPACT_ATOMS: atom_id res chain seq x y z
N MET A 1 2.43 -5.75 -17.54
CA MET A 1 2.17 -6.90 -16.64
C MET A 1 0.66 -7.02 -16.48
N LYS A 2 0.09 -8.23 -16.51
CA LYS A 2 -1.34 -8.39 -16.24
C LYS A 2 -1.55 -8.56 -14.74
N ILE A 3 -2.34 -7.68 -14.13
CA ILE A 3 -2.77 -7.81 -12.74
C ILE A 3 -3.96 -8.77 -12.69
N ASN A 4 -3.89 -9.78 -11.84
CA ASN A 4 -4.92 -10.81 -11.67
C ASN A 4 -5.49 -10.81 -10.25
N SER A 5 -4.84 -10.17 -9.29
CA SER A 5 -5.28 -10.16 -7.89
C SER A 5 -4.78 -8.91 -7.16
N ILE A 6 -5.62 -8.41 -6.27
CA ILE A 6 -5.30 -7.30 -5.36
C ILE A 6 -5.60 -7.79 -3.94
N LEU A 7 -4.71 -7.51 -2.99
CA LEU A 7 -4.93 -7.72 -1.57
C LEU A 7 -4.89 -6.37 -0.85
N LEU A 8 -5.97 -6.04 -0.15
CA LEU A 8 -6.01 -4.89 0.77
C LEU A 8 -5.76 -5.38 2.20
N ILE A 9 -4.65 -4.96 2.79
CA ILE A 9 -4.32 -5.17 4.22
C ILE A 9 -4.69 -3.88 4.95
N CYS A 10 -5.77 -3.92 5.70
CA CYS A 10 -6.24 -2.80 6.50
C CYS A 10 -5.64 -2.90 7.91
N LEU A 11 -4.83 -1.90 8.26
CA LEU A 11 -4.34 -1.68 9.63
C LEU A 11 -5.49 -1.07 10.47
N PRO A 12 -5.35 -1.02 11.81
CA PRO A 12 -6.45 -0.65 12.71
C PRO A 12 -7.11 0.69 12.37
N ASN A 13 -6.31 1.66 11.92
CA ASN A 13 -6.75 3.01 11.60
C ASN A 13 -6.96 3.27 10.09
N GLY A 14 -6.97 2.23 9.25
CA GLY A 14 -7.12 2.39 7.80
C GLY A 14 -8.53 2.76 7.33
N GLY A 15 -8.63 3.30 6.10
CA GLY A 15 -9.91 3.65 5.45
C GLY A 15 -10.78 2.42 5.12
N GLY A 16 -10.18 1.23 5.10
CA GLY A 16 -10.83 -0.07 5.17
C GLY A 16 -11.76 -0.39 4.02
N LEU A 17 -13.01 -0.77 4.35
CA LEU A 17 -13.95 -1.38 3.43
C LEU A 17 -14.38 -0.45 2.28
N HIS A 18 -14.35 0.86 2.49
CA HIS A 18 -14.66 1.86 1.45
C HIS A 18 -13.70 1.75 0.27
N ARG A 19 -12.40 1.63 0.56
CA ARG A 19 -11.36 1.46 -0.46
C ARG A 19 -11.52 0.16 -1.22
N LYS A 20 -11.76 -0.94 -0.50
CA LYS A 20 -12.05 -2.24 -1.11
C LYS A 20 -13.20 -2.14 -2.11
N HIS A 21 -14.29 -1.48 -1.71
CA HIS A 21 -15.46 -1.33 -2.56
C HIS A 21 -15.14 -0.50 -3.81
N ALA A 22 -14.50 0.67 -3.67
CA ALA A 22 -14.11 1.51 -4.79
C ALA A 22 -13.24 0.77 -5.81
N ILE A 23 -12.19 0.09 -5.33
CA ILE A 23 -11.30 -0.72 -6.17
C ILE A 23 -12.10 -1.80 -6.90
N SER A 24 -12.92 -2.57 -6.17
CA SER A 24 -13.71 -3.67 -6.75
C SER A 24 -14.70 -3.21 -7.83
N GLN A 25 -15.20 -1.97 -7.77
CA GLN A 25 -16.09 -1.41 -8.79
C GLN A 25 -15.33 -0.93 -10.05
N MET A 26 -14.03 -0.67 -9.93
CA MET A 26 -13.22 -0.03 -10.98
C MET A 26 -12.30 -0.99 -11.73
N THR A 27 -12.09 -2.19 -11.19
CA THR A 27 -11.32 -3.26 -11.82
C THR A 27 -12.09 -4.57 -11.83
N ASN A 28 -11.80 -5.41 -12.81
CA ASN A 28 -12.28 -6.80 -12.85
C ASN A 28 -11.39 -7.75 -12.04
N CYS A 29 -10.37 -7.24 -11.35
CA CYS A 29 -9.49 -8.04 -10.51
C CYS A 29 -10.19 -8.41 -9.19
N PRO A 30 -10.15 -9.68 -8.75
CA PRO A 30 -10.50 -10.05 -7.40
C PRO A 30 -9.74 -9.21 -6.36
N VAL A 31 -10.48 -8.64 -5.40
CA VAL A 31 -9.92 -7.85 -4.30
C VAL A 31 -10.09 -8.62 -2.99
N GLY A 32 -9.01 -9.27 -2.56
CA GLY A 32 -8.86 -9.82 -1.22
C GLY A 32 -8.84 -8.71 -0.17
N TYR A 33 -9.25 -9.05 1.05
CA TYR A 33 -9.29 -8.11 2.15
C TYR A 33 -8.90 -8.81 3.44
N CYS A 34 -7.94 -8.22 4.14
CA CYS A 34 -7.53 -8.61 5.47
C CYS A 34 -7.63 -7.40 6.39
N MET A 35 -8.18 -7.59 7.58
CA MET A 35 -8.19 -6.58 8.64
C MET A 35 -7.30 -7.10 9.77
N ALA A 36 -6.30 -6.32 10.16
CA ALA A 36 -5.48 -6.56 11.33
C ALA A 36 -5.79 -5.48 12.37
N ARG A 37 -6.14 -5.88 13.59
CA ARG A 37 -6.69 -5.00 14.64
C ARG A 37 -5.66 -4.53 15.66
N ASN A 38 -4.49 -5.14 15.68
CA ASN A 38 -3.39 -4.84 16.58
C ASN A 38 -2.07 -5.26 15.94
N LYS A 39 -0.96 -4.92 16.58
CA LYS A 39 0.39 -5.27 16.11
C LYS A 39 0.61 -6.75 15.82
N GLU A 40 0.21 -7.65 16.72
CA GLU A 40 0.39 -9.09 16.53
C GLU A 40 -0.33 -9.58 15.28
N GLU A 41 -1.59 -9.18 15.08
CA GLU A 41 -2.34 -9.51 13.87
C GLU A 41 -1.68 -8.92 12.60
N ILE A 42 -1.08 -7.73 12.67
CA ILE A 42 -0.37 -7.13 11.52
C ILE A 42 0.85 -7.98 11.16
N LEU A 43 1.64 -8.37 12.16
CA LEU A 43 2.85 -9.19 11.96
C LEU A 43 2.49 -10.58 11.44
N ASP A 44 1.40 -11.19 11.92
CA ASP A 44 0.87 -12.45 11.40
C ASP A 44 0.50 -12.32 9.92
N VAL A 45 -0.24 -11.28 9.56
CA VAL A 45 -0.63 -11.01 8.17
C VAL A 45 0.60 -10.74 7.30
N PHE A 46 1.60 -10.02 7.81
CA PHE A 46 2.87 -9.78 7.11
C PHE A 46 3.69 -11.05 6.93
N SER A 47 3.57 -12.02 7.84
CA SER A 47 4.29 -13.29 7.81
C SER A 47 3.56 -14.41 7.06
N ASP A 48 2.26 -14.23 6.78
CA ASP A 48 1.45 -15.26 6.10
C ASP A 48 1.79 -15.35 4.60
N ASP A 49 2.55 -16.38 4.23
CA ASP A 49 2.92 -16.68 2.84
C ASP A 49 1.77 -17.18 1.97
N THR A 50 0.61 -17.50 2.56
CA THR A 50 -0.58 -17.88 1.81
C THR A 50 -1.34 -16.66 1.28
N LEU A 51 -1.11 -15.47 1.87
CA LEU A 51 -1.69 -14.21 1.45
C LEU A 51 -0.84 -13.54 0.38
N THR A 52 -1.00 -13.97 -0.87
CA THR A 52 -0.29 -13.43 -2.03
C THR A 52 -1.23 -12.70 -2.98
N ALA A 53 -0.75 -11.61 -3.59
CA ALA A 53 -1.44 -10.92 -4.68
C ALA A 53 -0.44 -10.21 -5.60
N ASP A 54 -0.84 -9.91 -6.83
CA ASP A 54 -0.02 -9.13 -7.76
C ASP A 54 0.16 -7.68 -7.28
N VAL A 55 -0.86 -7.14 -6.59
CA VAL A 55 -0.81 -5.83 -5.92
C VAL A 55 -1.24 -6.01 -4.46
N ILE A 56 -0.43 -5.49 -3.54
CA ILE A 56 -0.74 -5.43 -2.11
C ILE A 56 -0.84 -3.95 -1.72
N ILE A 57 -1.96 -3.59 -1.10
CA ILE A 57 -2.22 -2.24 -0.60
C ILE A 57 -2.23 -2.32 0.93
N ILE A 58 -1.33 -1.59 1.58
CA ILE A 58 -1.28 -1.43 3.04
C ILE A 58 -2.03 -0.15 3.36
N ASP A 59 -3.25 -0.31 3.88
CA ASP A 59 -4.18 0.77 4.20
C ASP A 59 -4.14 1.06 5.69
N GLY A 60 -3.54 2.19 6.07
CA GLY A 60 -3.34 2.57 7.45
C GLY A 60 -2.66 3.92 7.53
N HIS A 61 -2.16 4.23 8.73
CA HIS A 61 -1.37 5.43 8.98
C HIS A 61 0.09 5.09 9.18
N GLY A 62 0.93 6.09 9.00
CA GLY A 62 2.36 6.00 9.25
C GLY A 62 2.84 7.30 9.86
N ASP A 63 4.02 7.20 10.45
CA ASP A 63 4.77 8.30 11.02
C ASP A 63 6.26 7.94 10.93
N ASN A 64 7.07 8.86 10.44
CA ASN A 64 8.53 8.74 10.37
C ASN A 64 9.06 7.40 9.81
N GLY A 65 8.43 6.87 8.75
CA GLY A 65 8.86 5.62 8.11
C GLY A 65 8.46 4.35 8.86
N GLU A 66 7.50 4.43 9.77
CA GLU A 66 6.89 3.31 10.50
C GLU A 66 5.37 3.27 10.25
N PHE A 67 4.74 2.13 10.54
CA PHE A 67 3.27 1.98 10.43
C PHE A 67 2.61 2.02 11.81
N VAL A 68 1.50 2.74 11.93
CA VAL A 68 0.71 2.78 13.17
C VAL A 68 -0.06 1.47 13.34
N ALA A 69 0.11 0.85 14.52
CA ALA A 69 -0.39 -0.49 14.84
C ALA A 69 -1.53 -0.51 15.87
N SER A 70 -1.92 0.64 16.43
CA SER A 70 -2.98 0.75 17.43
C SER A 70 -3.87 1.98 17.23
N TYR A 71 -5.12 1.93 17.73
CA TYR A 71 -6.11 3.01 17.60
C TYR A 71 -5.74 4.30 18.35
N ASP A 72 -4.95 4.17 19.42
CA ASP A 72 -4.48 5.26 20.26
C ASP A 72 -3.15 5.86 19.78
N TRP A 73 -2.58 5.33 18.69
CA TRP A 73 -1.34 5.80 18.08
C TRP A 73 -0.09 5.60 18.96
N GLU A 74 -0.18 4.75 19.98
CA GLU A 74 0.94 4.48 20.89
C GLU A 74 1.83 3.32 20.41
N GLU A 75 1.34 2.47 19.50
CA GLU A 75 2.06 1.31 19.01
C GLU A 75 2.41 1.44 17.52
N MET A 76 3.67 1.17 17.19
CA MET A 76 4.20 1.24 15.83
C MET A 76 4.76 -0.12 15.38
N ILE A 77 4.72 -0.38 14.08
CA ILE A 77 5.52 -1.41 13.41
C ILE A 77 6.78 -0.74 12.86
N SER A 78 7.91 -1.07 13.47
CA SER A 78 9.21 -0.57 13.07
C SER A 78 9.70 -1.17 11.75
N GLN A 79 10.65 -0.51 11.10
CA GLN A 79 11.31 -1.03 9.90
C GLN A 79 11.99 -2.39 10.15
N SER A 80 12.56 -2.62 11.34
CA SER A 80 13.13 -3.92 11.71
C SER A 80 12.09 -5.04 11.74
N GLU A 81 10.91 -4.76 12.27
CA GLU A 81 9.83 -5.74 12.34
C GLU A 81 9.27 -6.03 10.95
N ILE A 82 9.14 -5.01 10.08
CA ILE A 82 8.76 -5.22 8.68
C ILE A 82 9.80 -6.08 7.98
N LYS A 83 11.09 -5.82 8.19
CA LYS A 83 12.16 -6.61 7.59
C LYS A 83 12.15 -8.07 8.03
N GLU A 84 11.78 -8.34 9.29
CA GLU A 84 11.69 -9.69 9.84
C GLU A 84 10.43 -10.42 9.37
N HIS A 85 9.29 -9.73 9.37
CA HIS A 85 7.98 -10.34 9.19
C HIS A 85 7.42 -10.23 7.78
N PHE A 86 7.81 -9.26 6.96
CA PHE A 86 7.20 -9.09 5.63
C PHE A 86 7.77 -10.10 4.62
N THR A 87 7.03 -11.19 4.42
CA THR A 87 7.50 -12.33 3.61
C THR A 87 7.04 -12.30 2.15
N LYS A 88 6.16 -11.36 1.77
CA LYS A 88 5.52 -11.31 0.44
C LYS A 88 6.53 -10.98 -0.66
N LYS A 89 6.33 -11.59 -1.83
CA LYS A 89 7.27 -11.55 -2.95
C LYS A 89 6.56 -11.32 -4.27
N ASN A 90 7.28 -10.71 -5.21
CA ASN A 90 6.84 -10.46 -6.57
C ASN A 90 5.54 -9.64 -6.68
N SER A 91 5.22 -8.82 -5.67
CA SER A 91 4.04 -7.95 -5.68
C SER A 91 4.44 -6.51 -6.01
N ILE A 92 3.47 -5.70 -6.44
CA ILE A 92 3.53 -4.25 -6.33
C ILE A 92 3.01 -3.89 -4.95
N ILE A 93 3.81 -3.23 -4.12
CA ILE A 93 3.40 -2.79 -2.79
C ILE A 93 3.00 -1.31 -2.84
N ILE A 94 1.81 -0.98 -2.36
CA ILE A 94 1.31 0.39 -2.25
C ILE A 94 1.03 0.66 -0.77
N SER A 95 1.67 1.67 -0.21
CA SER A 95 1.37 2.17 1.14
C SER A 95 0.46 3.38 1.04
N CYS A 96 -0.60 3.37 1.83
CA CYS A 96 -1.47 4.54 2.05
C CYS A 96 -1.09 5.30 3.32
N ALA A 97 -0.06 4.85 4.02
CA ALA A 97 0.40 5.42 5.28
C ALA A 97 1.33 6.62 5.03
N CYS A 98 1.02 7.77 5.64
CA CYS A 98 1.86 8.98 5.61
C CYS A 98 3.32 8.67 5.99
N ASP A 99 4.25 9.44 5.42
CA ASP A 99 5.69 9.38 5.75
C ASP A 99 6.36 8.01 5.60
N THR A 100 5.73 7.07 4.88
CA THR A 100 6.32 5.74 4.61
C THR A 100 7.11 5.69 3.31
N GLY A 101 7.03 6.73 2.47
CA GLY A 101 7.84 6.92 1.26
C GLY A 101 9.29 7.33 1.53
N VAL A 102 9.97 6.62 2.44
CA VAL A 102 11.38 6.82 2.79
C VAL A 102 12.24 5.68 2.28
N LYS A 103 13.51 5.97 1.98
CA LYS A 103 14.39 5.03 1.28
C LYS A 103 14.63 3.75 2.09
N GLU A 104 14.86 3.88 3.39
CA GLU A 104 15.20 2.78 4.29
C GLU A 104 14.07 1.74 4.35
N LEU A 105 12.83 2.21 4.45
CA LEU A 105 11.65 1.36 4.41
C LEU A 105 11.43 0.77 3.01
N ALA A 106 11.59 1.60 1.96
CA ALA A 106 11.44 1.15 0.58
C ALA A 106 12.41 0.01 0.23
N ASP A 107 13.67 0.10 0.66
CA ASP A 107 14.71 -0.91 0.42
C ASP A 107 14.28 -2.29 0.95
N ILE A 108 13.55 -2.34 2.08
CA ILE A 108 13.03 -3.59 2.66
C ILE A 108 11.99 -4.21 1.72
N PHE A 109 11.01 -3.44 1.27
CA PHE A 109 9.95 -3.95 0.39
C PHE A 109 10.50 -4.37 -0.98
N VAL A 110 11.31 -3.53 -1.63
CA VAL A 110 11.79 -3.79 -2.99
C VAL A 110 12.78 -4.94 -3.06
N ALA A 111 13.41 -5.37 -1.95
CA ALA A 111 14.31 -6.52 -1.94
C ALA A 111 13.66 -7.78 -2.54
N ASN A 112 12.38 -8.03 -2.20
CA ASN A 112 11.63 -9.21 -2.63
C ASN A 112 10.46 -8.90 -3.58
N ASN A 113 10.13 -7.63 -3.79
CA ASN A 113 8.95 -7.21 -4.56
C ASN A 113 9.33 -6.45 -5.84
N ILE A 114 8.33 -6.21 -6.68
CA ILE A 114 8.50 -5.54 -7.98
C ILE A 114 8.85 -4.07 -7.76
N CYS A 115 8.07 -3.40 -6.92
CA CYS A 115 8.28 -2.03 -6.52
C CYS A 115 7.51 -1.72 -5.23
N TYR A 116 7.84 -0.58 -4.64
CA TYR A 116 7.12 0.03 -3.53
C TYR A 116 6.68 1.43 -3.92
N ILE A 117 5.43 1.77 -3.61
CA ILE A 117 4.83 3.07 -3.89
C ILE A 117 4.24 3.61 -2.60
N ALA A 118 4.66 4.81 -2.19
CA ALA A 118 4.26 5.36 -0.89
C ALA A 118 4.41 6.89 -0.86
N PRO A 119 3.62 7.59 -0.03
CA PRO A 119 3.71 9.04 0.14
C PRO A 119 4.93 9.40 1.02
N ASP A 120 5.70 10.40 0.60
CA ASP A 120 6.88 10.90 1.34
C ASP A 120 6.56 12.01 2.37
N LYS A 121 5.28 12.33 2.53
CA LYS A 121 4.75 13.35 3.45
C LYS A 121 3.30 13.03 3.82
N GLU A 122 2.72 13.84 4.69
CA GLU A 122 1.28 13.82 4.99
C GLU A 122 0.41 13.94 3.73
N VAL A 123 -0.65 13.13 3.71
CA VAL A 123 -1.68 13.11 2.67
C VAL A 123 -3.05 12.93 3.34
N GLU A 124 -3.99 13.81 3.03
CA GLU A 124 -5.38 13.68 3.49
C GLU A 124 -6.03 12.45 2.86
N TRP A 125 -6.98 11.87 3.59
CA TRP A 125 -7.67 10.64 3.17
C TRP A 125 -8.30 10.75 1.76
N THR A 126 -8.77 11.94 1.38
CA THR A 126 -9.34 12.18 0.04
C THR A 126 -8.29 12.12 -1.05
N GLY A 127 -7.11 12.71 -0.82
CA GLY A 127 -5.99 12.67 -1.76
C GLY A 127 -5.44 11.26 -1.93
N ASP A 128 -5.19 10.55 -0.82
CA ASP A 128 -4.76 9.15 -0.82
C ASP A 128 -5.76 8.26 -1.58
N SER A 129 -7.05 8.39 -1.26
CA SER A 129 -8.09 7.61 -1.93
C SER A 129 -8.18 7.93 -3.43
N ALA A 130 -8.05 9.19 -3.83
CA ALA A 130 -8.04 9.58 -5.24
C ALA A 130 -6.81 9.01 -5.97
N PHE A 131 -5.62 9.11 -5.35
CA PHE A 131 -4.38 8.56 -5.89
C PHE A 131 -4.49 7.06 -6.11
N VAL A 132 -4.78 6.28 -5.06
CA VAL A 132 -4.81 4.81 -5.12
C VAL A 132 -5.84 4.34 -6.14
N THR A 133 -7.04 4.95 -6.11
CA THR A 133 -8.12 4.62 -7.03
C THR A 133 -7.71 4.87 -8.48
N ARG A 134 -7.09 6.03 -8.76
CA ARG A 134 -6.62 6.36 -10.10
C ARG A 134 -5.49 5.44 -10.54
N PHE A 135 -4.50 5.20 -9.68
CA PHE A 135 -3.37 4.32 -9.97
C PHE A 135 -3.83 2.91 -10.34
N ILE A 136 -4.73 2.32 -9.54
CA ILE A 136 -5.28 0.99 -9.83
C ILE A 136 -6.05 0.97 -11.15
N TYR A 137 -6.84 2.00 -11.44
CA TYR A 137 -7.57 2.09 -12.71
C TYR A 137 -6.62 2.15 -13.92
N GLU A 138 -5.58 2.97 -13.86
CA GLU A 138 -4.57 3.09 -14.91
C GLU A 138 -3.83 1.75 -15.11
N LEU A 139 -3.43 1.10 -14.01
CA LEU A 139 -2.68 -0.14 -14.05
C LEU A 139 -3.53 -1.33 -14.51
N CYS A 140 -4.70 -1.52 -13.90
CA CYS A 140 -5.51 -2.73 -14.08
C CYS A 140 -6.50 -2.61 -15.24
N THR A 141 -7.08 -1.42 -15.44
CA THR A 141 -8.19 -1.21 -16.39
C THR A 141 -7.71 -0.59 -17.69
N LYS A 142 -6.76 0.35 -17.66
CA LYS A 142 -6.11 0.87 -18.88
C LYS A 142 -4.95 0.00 -19.36
N GLY A 143 -4.35 -0.80 -18.48
CA GLY A 143 -3.22 -1.65 -18.81
C GLY A 143 -1.91 -0.87 -19.00
N ASN A 144 -1.81 0.32 -18.40
CA ASN A 144 -0.59 1.12 -18.43
C ASN A 144 0.51 0.48 -17.58
N ASP A 145 1.77 0.83 -17.86
CA ASP A 145 2.88 0.43 -16.99
C ASP A 145 2.86 1.20 -15.65
N ILE A 146 3.67 0.74 -14.70
CA ILE A 146 3.74 1.28 -13.33
C ILE A 146 4.08 2.78 -13.33
N THR A 147 5.05 3.21 -14.15
CA THR A 147 5.52 4.60 -14.18
C THR A 147 4.46 5.52 -14.77
N THR A 148 3.85 5.11 -15.88
CA THR A 148 2.75 5.83 -16.50
C THR A 148 1.55 5.93 -15.55
N SER A 149 1.22 4.84 -14.86
CA SER A 149 0.09 4.81 -13.90
C SER A 149 0.34 5.72 -12.71
N LEU A 150 1.58 5.74 -12.18
CA LEU A 150 2.01 6.64 -11.11
C LEU A 150 1.88 8.10 -11.56
N ASN A 151 2.44 8.45 -12.71
CA ASN A 151 2.42 9.83 -13.21
C ASN A 151 0.99 10.35 -13.40
N ASN A 152 0.09 9.51 -13.93
CA ASN A 152 -1.32 9.86 -14.11
C ASN A 152 -2.08 10.01 -12.77
N ALA A 153 -1.68 9.30 -11.72
CA ALA A 153 -2.25 9.42 -10.39
C ALA A 153 -1.70 10.64 -9.62
N ASN A 154 -0.38 10.89 -9.74
CA ASN A 154 0.29 12.07 -9.18
C ASN A 154 -0.15 13.38 -9.83
N SER A 155 -0.77 13.34 -11.02
CA SER A 155 -1.24 14.53 -11.72
C SER A 155 -2.67 14.95 -11.35
N ILE A 156 -3.31 14.29 -10.38
CA ILE A 156 -4.67 14.63 -9.96
C ILE A 156 -4.68 16.02 -9.30
N ASP A 157 -3.81 16.21 -8.31
CA ASP A 157 -3.62 17.48 -7.61
C ASP A 157 -2.22 17.56 -6.96
N ASN A 158 -1.98 18.63 -6.22
CA ASN A 158 -0.70 18.83 -5.53
C ASN A 158 -0.48 17.85 -4.37
N GLU A 159 -1.55 17.37 -3.76
CA GLU A 159 -1.50 16.46 -2.62
C GLU A 159 -1.08 15.06 -3.07
N THR A 160 -1.64 14.55 -4.18
CA THR A 160 -1.27 13.24 -4.71
C THR A 160 0.15 13.17 -5.26
N SER A 161 0.81 14.31 -5.51
CA SER A 161 2.20 14.35 -6.00
C SER A 161 3.26 13.80 -5.03
N CYS A 162 2.88 13.51 -3.77
CA CYS A 162 3.75 12.95 -2.74
C CYS A 162 4.14 11.49 -2.98
N TYR A 163 3.37 10.72 -3.75
CA TYR A 163 3.67 9.30 -3.95
C TYR A 163 4.92 9.13 -4.79
N LYS A 164 5.88 8.42 -4.22
CA LYS A 164 7.14 8.05 -4.85
C LYS A 164 7.09 6.60 -5.30
N LEU A 165 7.81 6.31 -6.36
CA LEU A 165 8.07 4.95 -6.82
C LEU A 165 9.50 4.56 -6.45
N PHE A 166 9.63 3.44 -5.78
CA PHE A 166 10.89 2.81 -5.44
C PHE A 166 11.00 1.47 -6.16
N THR A 167 12.14 1.25 -6.81
CA THR A 167 12.48 0.01 -7.50
C THR A 167 13.84 -0.49 -7.01
N LYS A 168 14.19 -1.73 -7.36
CA LYS A 168 15.54 -2.27 -7.18
C LYS A 168 16.60 -1.43 -7.90
#